data_AF-A0A348V6W5-F1
#
_entry.id   AF-A0A348V6W5-F1
#
_cell.length_a   1.000
_cell.length_b   1.000
_cell.length_c   1.000
_cell.angle_alpha   90.00
_cell.angle_beta   90.00
_cell.angle_gamma   90.00
#
_symmetry.space_group_name_H-M   'P 1'
#
loop_
_entity.id
_entity.type
_entity.pdbx_description
1 polymer ?
#
loop_
_entity_poly.entity_id
_entity_poly.type
_entity_poly.pdbx_seq_one_letter_code
_entity_poly.pdbx_strand_id
1 'polypeptide(L)'
;MKWAMDLEQRLERESHLIELANAWVGQTGGEIAPGVVITAEQYMERIQQLPLWERVKDDLSLYVPLMNPYKAAKVKDKKIHINSYMLRSALRVFYILEHFLTDPDYSQGDPKNVFGSPKKLISVLRDYITDANNDQGEYEYSKGNGVLVYYAIKGSTISEEQLLKELGLYKQWKVYQSTVGLPRDCRKVVRETIEHFLDNPDYSIGTSHKKFGEPFNLTSVLSSYNKNLNKGKGGFETGKGSLQFLYNPLLKNYLTEEHVLDSIGLQERWKLYQKSRGIPLEYRDLALIVIDDFLFKAPNEPKTLKYVLRHYHPKIGRVIFNASKIRQAIDLGKFTEKQLLESIGILDQWQAYQKSTISNPFIYTPNNPIKS
;
A
#
# COMPACT_ATOMS: atom_id res chain seq x y z
N MET A 1 -51.18 32.30 -6.64
CA MET A 1 -50.20 33.41 -6.50
C MET A 1 -48.88 32.95 -5.87
N LYS A 2 -48.86 32.40 -4.64
CA LYS A 2 -47.64 31.87 -4.00
C LYS A 2 -46.88 30.80 -4.79
N TRP A 3 -47.61 29.88 -5.45
CA TRP A 3 -47.03 28.83 -6.30
C TRP A 3 -46.40 29.34 -7.61
N ALA A 4 -46.91 30.45 -8.16
CA ALA A 4 -46.38 31.03 -9.39
C ALA A 4 -45.07 31.79 -9.12
N MET A 5 -45.02 32.54 -8.00
CA MET A 5 -43.79 33.19 -7.53
C MET A 5 -42.69 32.18 -7.19
N ASP A 6 -43.04 31.02 -6.63
CA ASP A 6 -42.09 29.94 -6.34
C ASP A 6 -41.54 29.31 -7.64
N LEU A 7 -42.37 29.16 -8.68
CA LEU A 7 -41.93 28.65 -9.98
C LEU A 7 -41.03 29.65 -10.72
N GLU A 8 -41.39 30.94 -10.74
CA GLU A 8 -40.59 31.99 -11.38
C GLU A 8 -39.20 32.10 -10.76
N GLN A 9 -39.11 32.13 -9.42
CA GLN A 9 -37.83 32.17 -8.70
C GLN A 9 -36.97 30.93 -8.96
N ARG A 10 -37.59 29.75 -9.11
CA ARG A 10 -36.88 28.52 -9.45
C ARG A 10 -36.32 28.55 -10.87
N LEU A 11 -37.13 28.97 -11.85
CA LEU A 11 -36.70 29.10 -13.24
C LEU A 11 -35.59 30.14 -13.40
N GLU A 12 -35.68 31.27 -12.71
CA GLU A 12 -34.64 32.30 -12.70
C GLU A 12 -33.32 31.76 -12.10
N ARG A 13 -33.39 31.04 -10.98
CA ARG A 13 -32.20 30.39 -10.39
C ARG A 13 -31.57 29.37 -11.33
N GLU A 14 -32.38 28.54 -12.00
CA GLU A 14 -31.91 27.57 -12.98
C GLU A 14 -31.23 28.26 -14.17
N SER A 15 -31.81 29.34 -14.69
CA SER A 15 -31.20 30.15 -15.75
C SER A 15 -29.84 30.70 -15.34
N HIS A 16 -29.74 31.32 -14.16
CA HIS A 16 -28.46 31.85 -13.66
C HIS A 16 -27.43 30.75 -13.37
N LEU A 17 -27.86 29.56 -12.97
CA LEU A 17 -26.97 28.40 -12.79
C LEU A 17 -26.41 27.92 -14.13
N ILE A 18 -27.24 27.86 -15.18
CA ILE A 18 -26.81 27.52 -16.53
C ILE A 18 -25.79 28.55 -17.04
N GLU A 19 -26.05 29.84 -16.86
CA GLU A 19 -25.12 30.91 -17.22
C GLU A 19 -23.80 30.80 -16.47
N LEU A 20 -23.85 30.51 -15.16
CA LEU A 20 -22.67 30.30 -14.33
C LEU A 20 -21.84 29.12 -14.85
N ALA A 21 -22.48 27.99 -15.15
CA ALA A 21 -21.83 26.79 -15.66
C ALA A 21 -21.18 27.02 -17.02
N ASN A 22 -21.89 27.69 -17.94
CA ASN A 22 -21.35 28.05 -19.25
C ASN A 22 -20.17 29.02 -19.14
N ALA A 23 -20.27 30.02 -18.26
CA ALA A 23 -19.17 30.94 -17.98
C ALA A 23 -17.96 30.21 -17.38
N TRP A 24 -18.19 29.24 -16.49
CA TRP A 24 -17.13 28.41 -15.92
C TRP A 24 -16.44 27.57 -17.00
N VAL A 25 -17.20 26.80 -17.78
CA VAL A 25 -16.65 25.98 -18.89
C VAL A 25 -15.89 26.85 -19.89
N GLY A 26 -16.43 28.02 -20.25
CA GLY A 26 -15.75 28.95 -21.15
C GLY A 26 -14.42 29.51 -20.60
N GLN A 27 -14.24 29.54 -19.28
CA GLN A 27 -13.00 29.99 -18.64
C GLN A 27 -12.00 28.85 -18.39
N THR A 28 -12.48 27.66 -18.07
CA THR A 28 -11.64 26.52 -17.67
C THR A 28 -11.46 25.48 -18.77
N GLY A 29 -12.19 25.60 -19.87
CA GLY A 29 -12.35 24.52 -20.86
C GLY A 29 -13.11 23.31 -20.32
N GLY A 30 -13.76 23.43 -19.14
CA GLY A 30 -14.36 22.31 -18.43
C GLY A 30 -13.35 21.46 -17.64
N GLU A 31 -12.07 21.82 -17.61
CA GLU A 31 -11.00 20.98 -17.08
C GLU A 31 -10.85 21.12 -15.54
N ILE A 32 -11.11 20.04 -14.81
CA ILE A 32 -10.94 19.99 -13.35
C ILE A 32 -9.58 19.45 -12.93
N ALA A 33 -8.95 18.62 -13.76
CA ALA A 33 -7.57 18.15 -13.65
C ALA A 33 -7.05 17.85 -15.06
N PRO A 34 -5.72 17.75 -15.29
CA PRO A 34 -5.17 17.46 -16.61
C PRO A 34 -5.88 16.28 -17.29
N GLY A 35 -6.50 16.54 -18.44
CA GLY A 35 -7.23 15.52 -19.21
C GLY A 35 -8.60 15.10 -18.64
N VAL A 36 -9.00 15.63 -17.48
CA VAL A 36 -10.32 15.38 -16.87
C VAL A 36 -11.23 16.57 -17.11
N VAL A 37 -12.04 16.46 -18.16
CA VAL A 37 -13.00 17.49 -18.59
C VAL A 37 -14.42 17.09 -18.21
N ILE A 38 -15.18 18.02 -17.64
CA ILE A 38 -16.60 17.86 -17.34
C ILE A 38 -17.46 18.84 -18.13
N THR A 39 -18.70 18.45 -18.39
CA THR A 39 -19.68 19.31 -19.06
C THR A 39 -20.25 20.38 -18.14
N ALA A 40 -20.98 21.35 -18.71
CA ALA A 40 -21.70 22.34 -17.92
C ALA A 40 -22.75 21.68 -17.00
N GLU A 41 -23.46 20.65 -17.49
CA GLU A 41 -24.43 19.89 -16.71
C GLU A 41 -23.77 19.19 -15.51
N GLN A 42 -22.63 18.55 -15.73
CA GLN A 42 -21.86 17.92 -14.67
C GLN A 42 -21.32 18.94 -13.67
N TYR A 43 -20.93 20.13 -14.13
CA TYR A 43 -20.57 21.24 -13.22
C TYR A 43 -21.75 21.62 -12.33
N MET A 44 -22.94 21.83 -12.91
CA MET A 44 -24.16 22.18 -12.17
C MET A 44 -24.49 21.13 -11.12
N GLU A 45 -24.50 19.85 -11.49
CA GLU A 45 -24.79 18.76 -10.57
C GLU A 45 -23.80 18.72 -9.40
N ARG A 46 -22.49 18.76 -9.70
CA ARG A 46 -21.45 18.63 -8.67
C ARG A 46 -21.34 19.85 -7.77
N ILE A 47 -21.50 21.07 -8.30
CA ILE A 47 -21.41 22.28 -7.49
C ILE A 47 -22.55 22.37 -6.48
N GLN A 48 -23.74 21.89 -6.84
CA GLN A 48 -24.92 21.82 -5.97
C GLN A 48 -24.76 20.85 -4.81
N GLN A 49 -23.91 19.84 -4.94
CA GLN A 49 -23.61 18.87 -3.88
C GLN A 49 -22.62 19.41 -2.83
N LEU A 50 -21.91 20.50 -3.13
CA LEU A 50 -20.94 21.09 -2.21
C LEU A 50 -21.61 22.02 -1.18
N PRO A 51 -21.13 22.07 0.08
CA PRO A 51 -21.59 23.04 1.07
C PRO A 51 -21.52 24.51 0.63
N LEU A 52 -20.60 24.83 -0.30
CA LEU A 52 -20.52 26.14 -0.95
C LEU A 52 -21.87 26.58 -1.56
N TRP A 53 -22.64 25.64 -2.12
CA TRP A 53 -23.89 25.93 -2.83
C TRP A 53 -24.88 26.72 -1.99
N GLU A 54 -25.03 26.34 -0.72
CA GLU A 54 -25.94 26.98 0.22
C GLU A 54 -25.62 28.46 0.46
N ARG A 55 -24.40 28.91 0.12
CA ARG A 55 -23.98 30.31 0.27
C ARG A 55 -24.17 31.17 -0.97
N VAL A 56 -24.37 30.55 -2.13
CA VAL A 56 -24.35 31.24 -3.43
C VAL A 56 -25.64 31.04 -4.22
N LYS A 57 -26.45 30.03 -3.90
CA LYS A 57 -27.65 29.63 -4.64
C LYS A 57 -28.69 30.73 -4.83
N ASP A 58 -28.72 31.72 -3.94
CA ASP A 58 -29.68 32.82 -3.98
C ASP A 58 -29.15 34.06 -4.70
N ASP A 59 -27.84 34.11 -5.00
CA ASP A 59 -27.17 35.28 -5.59
C ASP A 59 -26.37 34.91 -6.86
N LEU A 60 -26.81 33.89 -7.62
CA LEU A 60 -26.01 33.34 -8.73
C LEU A 60 -25.68 34.37 -9.82
N SER A 61 -26.61 35.27 -10.15
CA SER A 61 -26.43 36.32 -11.15
C SER A 61 -25.25 37.26 -10.83
N LEU A 62 -24.97 37.49 -9.54
CA LEU A 62 -23.81 38.25 -9.10
C LEU A 62 -22.49 37.56 -9.46
N TYR A 63 -22.45 36.22 -9.45
CA TYR A 63 -21.24 35.43 -9.61
C TYR A 63 -20.91 35.10 -11.07
N VAL A 64 -21.88 35.09 -11.98
CA VAL A 64 -21.67 34.87 -13.43
C VAL A 64 -20.55 35.76 -14.00
N PRO A 65 -20.58 37.10 -13.86
CA PRO A 65 -19.50 37.94 -14.37
C PRO A 65 -18.17 37.72 -13.64
N LEU A 66 -18.18 37.19 -12.43
CA LEU A 66 -16.99 36.94 -11.61
C LEU A 66 -16.28 35.62 -11.94
N MET A 67 -16.84 34.81 -12.85
CA MET A 67 -16.09 33.69 -13.46
C MET A 67 -14.85 34.21 -14.18
N ASN A 68 -14.91 35.42 -14.77
CA ASN A 68 -13.76 36.08 -15.35
C ASN A 68 -12.77 36.55 -14.25
N PRO A 69 -11.50 36.08 -14.26
CA PRO A 69 -10.48 36.46 -13.28
C PRO A 69 -10.24 37.96 -13.13
N TYR A 70 -10.27 38.72 -14.21
CA TYR A 70 -10.03 40.16 -14.19
C TYR A 70 -11.16 40.94 -13.50
N LYS A 71 -12.40 40.44 -13.59
CA LYS A 71 -13.55 41.03 -12.88
C LYS A 71 -13.51 40.66 -11.40
N ALA A 72 -13.25 39.39 -11.08
CA ALA A 72 -13.12 38.91 -9.70
C ALA A 72 -12.03 39.64 -8.90
N ALA A 73 -10.91 39.99 -9.54
CA ALA A 73 -9.81 40.71 -8.91
C ALA A 73 -10.18 42.13 -8.42
N LYS A 74 -11.26 42.72 -8.93
CA LYS A 74 -11.73 44.07 -8.56
C LYS A 74 -12.75 44.06 -7.40
N VAL A 75 -13.15 42.89 -6.93
CA VAL A 75 -14.14 42.74 -5.86
C VAL A 75 -13.52 43.12 -4.52
N LYS A 76 -14.07 44.14 -3.86
CA LYS A 76 -13.62 44.59 -2.52
C LYS A 76 -14.27 43.82 -1.38
N ASP A 77 -15.49 43.32 -1.59
CA ASP A 77 -16.18 42.51 -0.58
C ASP A 77 -15.50 41.14 -0.43
N LYS A 78 -14.98 40.86 0.75
CA LYS A 78 -14.23 39.64 1.04
C LYS A 78 -15.07 38.38 0.83
N LYS A 79 -16.35 38.38 1.21
CA LYS A 79 -17.24 37.21 1.10
C LYS A 79 -17.53 36.91 -0.37
N ILE A 80 -17.87 37.93 -1.16
CA ILE A 80 -18.10 37.78 -2.60
C ILE A 80 -16.82 37.33 -3.29
N HIS A 81 -15.67 37.90 -2.93
CA HIS A 81 -14.39 37.51 -3.50
C HIS A 81 -14.06 36.04 -3.22
N ILE A 82 -14.22 35.57 -1.98
CA ILE A 82 -14.02 34.16 -1.63
C ILE A 82 -15.00 33.24 -2.35
N ASN A 83 -16.29 33.57 -2.36
CA ASN A 83 -17.31 32.74 -3.02
C ASN A 83 -17.03 32.62 -4.54
N SER A 84 -16.69 33.73 -5.21
CA SER A 84 -16.32 33.71 -6.63
C SER A 84 -15.04 32.91 -6.89
N TYR A 85 -14.06 32.97 -5.99
CA TYR A 85 -12.86 32.14 -6.06
C TYR A 85 -13.20 30.65 -5.95
N MET A 86 -14.04 30.30 -4.97
CA MET A 86 -14.47 28.92 -4.73
C MET A 86 -15.29 28.38 -5.90
N LEU A 87 -16.24 29.13 -6.46
CA LEU A 87 -17.03 28.68 -7.61
C LEU A 87 -16.16 28.33 -8.84
N ARG A 88 -15.01 29.00 -9.00
CA ARG A 88 -14.06 28.69 -10.08
C ARG A 88 -13.18 27.48 -9.80
N SER A 89 -12.84 27.25 -8.53
CA SER A 89 -11.75 26.33 -8.15
C SER A 89 -12.23 25.08 -7.40
N ALA A 90 -13.46 25.07 -6.88
CA ALA A 90 -13.92 24.07 -5.92
C ALA A 90 -13.88 22.65 -6.49
N LEU A 91 -14.41 22.42 -7.70
CA LEU A 91 -14.43 21.08 -8.29
C LEU A 91 -13.03 20.54 -8.59
N ARG A 92 -12.09 21.41 -8.99
CA ARG A 92 -10.67 21.06 -9.16
C ARG A 92 -10.05 20.63 -7.83
N VAL A 93 -10.22 21.43 -6.79
CA VAL A 93 -9.67 21.10 -5.46
C VAL A 93 -10.31 19.84 -4.89
N PHE A 94 -11.63 19.72 -5.03
CA PHE A 94 -12.37 18.54 -4.60
C PHE A 94 -11.79 17.27 -5.23
N TYR A 95 -11.65 17.27 -6.56
CA TYR A 95 -11.05 16.16 -7.31
C TYR A 95 -9.65 15.81 -6.81
N ILE A 96 -8.76 16.81 -6.67
CA ILE A 96 -7.38 16.60 -6.21
C ILE A 96 -7.35 15.97 -4.81
N LEU A 97 -8.17 16.48 -3.89
CA LEU A 97 -8.19 16.01 -2.50
C LEU A 97 -8.84 14.63 -2.37
N GLU A 98 -9.90 14.33 -3.11
CA GLU A 98 -10.48 12.98 -3.14
C GLU A 98 -9.51 11.96 -3.73
N HIS A 99 -8.86 12.30 -4.84
CA HIS A 99 -7.84 11.46 -5.46
C HIS A 99 -6.69 11.17 -4.49
N PHE A 100 -6.17 12.22 -3.84
CA PHE A 100 -5.15 12.07 -2.80
C PHE A 100 -5.62 11.19 -1.63
N LEU A 101 -6.85 11.42 -1.13
CA LEU A 101 -7.37 10.70 0.04
C LEU A 101 -7.71 9.23 -0.24
N THR A 102 -7.79 8.83 -1.51
CA THR A 102 -8.04 7.43 -1.92
C THR A 102 -6.82 6.53 -1.63
N ASP A 103 -5.61 7.06 -1.86
CA ASP A 103 -4.36 6.36 -1.52
C ASP A 103 -3.35 7.36 -0.91
N PRO A 104 -3.57 7.85 0.33
CA PRO A 104 -2.81 8.97 0.88
C PRO A 104 -1.31 8.70 0.92
N ASP A 105 -0.51 9.71 0.59
CA ASP A 105 0.94 9.66 0.77
C ASP A 105 1.35 10.27 2.12
N TYR A 106 2.45 9.79 2.68
CA TYR A 106 2.96 10.17 3.99
C TYR A 106 4.40 10.67 3.88
N SER A 107 4.87 11.37 4.91
CA SER A 107 6.20 11.96 4.95
C SER A 107 7.31 10.91 4.89
N GLN A 108 8.31 11.10 4.03
CA GLN A 108 9.53 10.28 3.99
C GLN A 108 10.55 10.65 5.09
N GLY A 109 10.22 11.58 5.99
CA GLY A 109 11.13 12.06 7.02
C GLY A 109 12.05 13.16 6.49
N ASP A 110 11.49 14.37 6.36
CA ASP A 110 12.27 15.58 6.09
C ASP A 110 12.55 16.34 7.40
N PRO A 111 13.43 17.37 7.43
CA PRO A 111 13.76 18.08 8.67
C PRO A 111 12.56 18.71 9.41
N LYS A 112 11.40 18.84 8.75
CA LYS A 112 10.20 19.50 9.29
C LYS A 112 9.08 18.51 9.61
N ASN A 113 9.12 17.30 9.06
CA ASN A 113 8.07 16.31 9.17
C ASN A 113 8.66 14.93 9.50
N VAL A 114 8.16 14.32 10.57
CA VAL A 114 8.56 12.98 11.02
C VAL A 114 8.19 11.94 9.95
N PHE A 115 8.97 10.87 9.83
CA PHE A 115 8.65 9.75 8.92
C PHE A 115 7.25 9.21 9.22
N GLY A 116 6.45 9.01 8.18
CA GLY A 116 5.10 8.48 8.28
C GLY A 116 4.03 9.44 8.78
N SER A 117 4.38 10.70 9.07
CA SER A 117 3.39 11.72 9.41
C SER A 117 2.56 12.13 8.18
N PRO A 118 1.30 12.54 8.35
CA PRO A 118 0.46 13.00 7.24
C PRO A 118 1.03 14.28 6.64
N LYS A 119 0.87 14.45 5.32
CA LYS A 119 1.25 15.67 4.61
C LYS A 119 0.21 16.77 4.85
N LYS A 120 0.69 18.01 4.96
CA LYS A 120 -0.19 19.17 5.17
C LYS A 120 -0.94 19.54 3.89
N LEU A 121 -2.14 20.14 4.02
CA LEU A 121 -2.98 20.53 2.88
C LEU A 121 -2.22 21.41 1.89
N ILE A 122 -1.49 22.40 2.41
CA ILE A 122 -0.64 23.29 1.60
C ILE A 122 0.40 22.55 0.77
N SER A 123 0.96 21.44 1.26
CA SER A 123 1.93 20.65 0.50
C SER A 123 1.23 19.84 -0.59
N VAL A 124 0.06 19.25 -0.28
CA VAL A 124 -0.74 18.54 -1.28
C VAL A 124 -1.15 19.49 -2.40
N LEU A 125 -1.71 20.66 -2.08
CA LEU A 125 -2.12 21.63 -3.10
C LEU A 125 -0.93 22.14 -3.93
N ARG A 126 0.22 22.39 -3.29
CA ARG A 126 1.40 22.95 -3.97
C ARG A 126 2.11 21.94 -4.87
N ASP A 127 2.17 20.68 -4.46
CA ASP A 127 3.12 19.71 -5.03
C ASP A 127 2.45 18.45 -5.63
N TYR A 128 1.21 18.12 -5.28
CA TYR A 128 0.57 16.89 -5.72
C TYR A 128 -0.04 17.01 -7.12
N ILE A 129 0.34 16.09 -8.00
CA ILE A 129 -0.13 15.92 -9.37
C ILE A 129 -0.95 14.63 -9.42
N THR A 130 -2.13 14.68 -10.05
CA THR A 130 -3.10 13.57 -10.07
C THR A 130 -2.92 12.61 -11.25
N ASP A 131 -2.46 13.13 -12.39
CA ASP A 131 -2.32 12.45 -13.69
C ASP A 131 -0.97 11.74 -13.89
N ALA A 132 -0.12 11.75 -12.87
CA ALA A 132 1.18 11.09 -12.93
C ALA A 132 1.09 9.58 -12.63
N ASN A 133 2.06 8.82 -13.14
CA ASN A 133 2.24 7.39 -12.87
C ASN A 133 0.98 6.52 -13.11
N ASN A 134 0.32 6.70 -14.26
CA ASN A 134 -0.95 6.05 -14.61
C ASN A 134 -2.07 6.40 -13.61
N ASP A 135 -2.32 7.70 -13.42
CA ASP A 135 -3.35 8.24 -12.52
C ASP A 135 -3.20 7.83 -11.05
N GLN A 136 -2.02 7.38 -10.64
CA GLN A 136 -1.71 7.12 -9.23
C GLN A 136 -1.37 8.42 -8.51
N GLY A 137 -0.86 9.41 -9.24
CA GLY A 137 -0.41 10.69 -8.74
C GLY A 137 1.01 10.66 -8.17
N GLU A 138 1.61 11.84 -8.06
CA GLU A 138 2.98 12.03 -7.58
C GLU A 138 3.20 13.41 -6.95
N TYR A 139 4.35 13.59 -6.31
CA TYR A 139 4.77 14.87 -5.76
C TYR A 139 5.86 15.49 -6.63
N GLU A 140 5.58 16.64 -7.22
CA GLU A 140 6.58 17.45 -7.90
C GLU A 140 6.56 18.89 -7.36
N TYR A 141 7.73 19.38 -6.95
CA TYR A 141 7.85 20.63 -6.21
C TYR A 141 7.24 21.82 -6.97
N SER A 142 6.25 22.46 -6.35
CA SER A 142 5.55 23.65 -6.89
C SER A 142 4.84 23.44 -8.23
N LYS A 143 4.56 22.19 -8.61
CA LYS A 143 3.87 21.84 -9.86
C LYS A 143 2.55 21.11 -9.64
N GLY A 144 2.06 21.04 -8.41
CA GLY A 144 0.80 20.37 -8.08
C GLY A 144 -0.39 21.00 -8.80
N ASN A 145 -1.40 20.19 -9.12
CA ASN A 145 -2.59 20.66 -9.84
C ASN A 145 -3.39 21.71 -9.03
N GLY A 146 -3.16 21.80 -7.72
CA GLY A 146 -3.79 22.76 -6.79
C GLY A 146 -2.98 24.03 -6.52
N VAL A 147 -1.86 24.26 -7.22
CA VAL A 147 -0.87 25.28 -6.84
C VAL A 147 -1.44 26.71 -6.78
N LEU A 148 -2.42 27.04 -7.63
CA LEU A 148 -3.11 28.33 -7.60
C LEU A 148 -3.88 28.55 -6.28
N VAL A 149 -4.48 27.48 -5.75
CA VAL A 149 -5.22 27.49 -4.47
C VAL A 149 -4.25 27.57 -3.30
N TYR A 150 -3.10 26.91 -3.41
CA TYR A 150 -2.01 27.13 -2.47
C TYR A 150 -1.63 28.62 -2.37
N TYR A 151 -1.47 29.31 -3.50
CA TYR A 151 -1.17 30.75 -3.48
C TYR A 151 -2.31 31.60 -2.91
N ALA A 152 -3.57 31.26 -3.17
CA ALA A 152 -4.72 31.93 -2.56
C ALA A 152 -4.73 31.77 -1.03
N ILE A 153 -4.36 30.60 -0.51
CA ILE A 153 -4.21 30.37 0.94
C ILE A 153 -3.04 31.18 1.49
N LYS A 154 -1.88 31.12 0.85
CA LYS A 154 -0.69 31.86 1.26
C LYS A 154 -0.91 33.37 1.25
N GLY A 155 -1.70 33.87 0.30
CA GLY A 155 -2.13 35.27 0.18
C GLY A 155 -3.26 35.66 1.13
N SER A 156 -3.71 34.77 2.02
CA SER A 156 -4.84 34.99 2.95
C SER A 156 -6.18 35.30 2.27
N THR A 157 -6.35 34.94 1.00
CA THR A 157 -7.62 35.06 0.29
C THR A 157 -8.67 34.14 0.90
N ILE A 158 -8.29 32.88 1.17
CA ILE A 158 -9.12 31.85 1.81
C ILE A 158 -8.26 31.07 2.81
N SER A 159 -8.82 30.63 3.93
CA SER A 159 -8.10 29.75 4.87
C SER A 159 -8.24 28.28 4.50
N GLU A 160 -7.29 27.43 4.93
CA GLU A 160 -7.36 25.97 4.75
C GLU A 160 -8.68 25.39 5.31
N GLU A 161 -9.06 25.81 6.52
CA GLU A 161 -10.29 25.36 7.16
C GLU A 161 -11.54 25.78 6.38
N GLN A 162 -11.58 27.03 5.88
CA GLN A 162 -12.70 27.50 5.09
C GLN A 162 -12.82 26.71 3.79
N LEU A 163 -11.71 26.53 3.07
CA LEU A 163 -11.66 25.70 1.86
C LEU A 163 -12.24 24.31 2.10
N LEU A 164 -11.74 23.59 3.11
CA LEU A 164 -12.19 22.23 3.41
C LEU A 164 -13.66 22.16 3.84
N LYS A 165 -14.17 23.19 4.53
CA LYS A 165 -15.60 23.27 4.91
C LYS A 165 -16.50 23.49 3.70
N GLU A 166 -16.14 24.41 2.80
CA GLU A 166 -16.91 24.65 1.57
C GLU A 166 -16.95 23.44 0.63
N LEU A 167 -15.91 22.59 0.69
CA LEU A 167 -15.82 21.35 -0.08
C LEU A 167 -16.48 20.15 0.60
N GLY A 168 -16.90 20.26 1.86
CA GLY A 168 -17.41 19.12 2.64
C GLY A 168 -16.34 18.13 3.11
N LEU A 169 -15.06 18.41 2.88
CA LEU A 169 -13.93 17.51 3.17
C LEU A 169 -13.29 17.71 4.55
N TYR A 170 -13.74 18.70 5.33
CA TYR A 170 -13.12 19.05 6.62
C TYR A 170 -12.98 17.88 7.60
N LYS A 171 -14.02 17.05 7.75
CA LYS A 171 -13.98 15.91 8.69
C LYS A 171 -13.02 14.84 8.20
N GLN A 172 -13.11 14.45 6.92
CA GLN A 172 -12.25 13.43 6.32
C GLN A 172 -10.78 13.87 6.36
N TRP A 173 -10.50 15.14 6.06
CA TRP A 173 -9.17 15.69 6.17
C TRP A 173 -8.63 15.67 7.60
N LYS A 174 -9.46 16.00 8.60
CA LYS A 174 -9.07 15.90 10.01
C LYS A 174 -8.76 14.47 10.43
N VAL A 175 -9.55 13.51 9.97
CA VAL A 175 -9.28 12.07 10.22
C VAL A 175 -7.91 11.73 9.63
N TYR A 176 -7.66 12.05 8.35
CA TYR A 176 -6.37 11.85 7.71
C TYR A 176 -5.21 12.50 8.49
N GLN A 177 -5.35 13.76 8.95
CA GLN A 177 -4.31 14.45 9.73
C GLN A 177 -4.03 13.80 11.10
N SER A 178 -4.89 12.90 11.58
CA SER A 178 -4.67 12.11 12.80
C SER A 178 -4.10 10.71 12.54
N THR A 179 -3.90 10.34 11.29
CA THR A 179 -3.35 9.02 10.91
C THR A 179 -1.83 9.03 10.83
N VAL A 180 -1.25 7.84 10.81
CA VAL A 180 0.15 7.58 10.54
C VAL A 180 0.21 6.46 9.50
N GLY A 181 1.09 6.55 8.52
CA GLY A 181 1.17 5.56 7.45
C GLY A 181 2.52 5.51 6.76
N LEU A 182 2.67 4.58 5.84
CA LEU A 182 3.89 4.47 5.03
C LEU A 182 3.85 5.44 3.84
N PRO A 183 4.98 6.07 3.50
CA PRO A 183 5.14 6.74 2.21
C PRO A 183 4.82 5.79 1.05
N ARG A 184 4.22 6.32 -0.01
CA ARG A 184 3.71 5.54 -1.14
C ARG A 184 4.81 4.68 -1.78
N ASP A 185 5.98 5.27 -2.05
CA ASP A 185 7.13 4.55 -2.62
C ASP A 185 7.60 3.39 -1.73
N CYS A 186 7.50 3.57 -0.41
CA CYS A 186 7.86 2.55 0.56
C CYS A 186 6.84 1.40 0.57
N ARG A 187 5.53 1.69 0.42
CA ARG A 187 4.46 0.68 0.50
C ARG A 187 4.71 -0.48 -0.47
N LYS A 188 5.10 -0.19 -1.71
CA LYS A 188 5.37 -1.21 -2.73
C LYS A 188 6.52 -2.13 -2.31
N VAL A 189 7.66 -1.56 -1.94
CA VAL A 189 8.85 -2.34 -1.55
C VAL A 189 8.56 -3.18 -0.30
N VAL A 190 7.84 -2.61 0.67
CA VAL A 190 7.42 -3.28 1.90
C VAL A 190 6.49 -4.45 1.59
N ARG A 191 5.43 -4.21 0.80
CA ARG A 191 4.46 -5.25 0.40
C ARG A 191 5.17 -6.42 -0.27
N GLU A 192 5.93 -6.15 -1.34
CA GLU A 192 6.62 -7.19 -2.10
C GLU A 192 7.59 -8.00 -1.23
N THR A 193 8.27 -7.36 -0.28
CA THR A 193 9.23 -8.04 0.60
C THR A 193 8.53 -8.90 1.65
N ILE A 194 7.43 -8.43 2.24
CA ILE A 194 6.67 -9.19 3.23
C ILE A 194 5.89 -10.32 2.58
N GLU A 195 5.29 -10.11 1.40
CA GLU A 195 4.65 -11.17 0.62
C GLU A 195 5.65 -12.28 0.30
N HIS A 196 6.81 -11.91 -0.27
CA HIS A 196 7.87 -12.86 -0.57
C HIS A 196 8.30 -13.66 0.68
N PHE A 197 8.40 -13.01 1.84
CA PHE A 197 8.65 -13.69 3.10
C PHE A 197 7.51 -14.66 3.48
N LEU A 198 6.25 -14.21 3.41
CA LEU A 198 5.08 -14.99 3.80
C LEU A 198 4.75 -16.14 2.83
N ASP A 199 5.21 -16.09 1.58
CA ASP A 199 5.07 -17.17 0.60
C ASP A 199 5.99 -18.36 0.94
N ASN A 200 7.14 -18.11 1.56
CA ASN A 200 8.04 -19.14 2.05
C ASN A 200 8.64 -18.74 3.41
N PRO A 201 7.82 -18.75 4.49
CA PRO A 201 8.18 -18.18 5.77
C PRO A 201 9.30 -18.97 6.42
N ASP A 202 10.26 -18.26 7.02
CA ASP A 202 11.30 -18.87 7.83
C ASP A 202 10.90 -18.92 9.31
N TYR A 203 11.51 -19.83 10.07
CA TYR A 203 11.23 -20.05 11.49
C TYR A 203 12.53 -20.15 12.29
N SER A 204 12.44 -19.85 13.58
CA SER A 204 13.58 -19.89 14.49
C SER A 204 14.21 -21.30 14.58
N ILE A 205 15.53 -21.40 14.42
CA ILE A 205 16.30 -22.63 14.68
C ILE A 205 16.42 -22.97 16.18
N GLY A 206 15.88 -22.12 17.05
CA GLY A 206 16.01 -22.24 18.50
C GLY A 206 17.28 -21.55 19.00
N THR A 207 17.11 -20.62 19.94
CA THR A 207 18.19 -19.97 20.69
C THR A 207 17.79 -19.89 22.16
N SER A 208 18.62 -19.29 23.02
CA SER A 208 18.27 -19.02 24.43
C SER A 208 16.97 -18.22 24.59
N HIS A 209 16.58 -17.43 23.58
CA HIS A 209 15.46 -16.49 23.65
C HIS A 209 14.27 -16.84 22.75
N LYS A 210 14.40 -17.83 21.86
CA LYS A 210 13.31 -18.29 20.98
C LYS A 210 13.32 -19.80 20.87
N LYS A 211 12.15 -20.43 20.92
CA LYS A 211 12.05 -21.88 20.73
C LYS A 211 12.23 -22.23 19.25
N PHE A 212 12.56 -23.49 19.02
CA PHE A 212 12.61 -24.04 17.67
C PHE A 212 11.22 -23.94 17.02
N GLY A 213 11.17 -23.52 15.77
CA GLY A 213 9.96 -23.45 14.96
C GLY A 213 9.03 -22.27 15.30
N GLU A 214 9.46 -21.36 16.18
CA GLU A 214 8.71 -20.13 16.45
C GLU A 214 8.89 -19.10 15.33
N PRO A 215 7.84 -18.33 15.00
CA PRO A 215 7.92 -17.30 13.98
C PRO A 215 8.87 -16.15 14.38
N PHE A 216 9.51 -15.56 13.38
CA PHE A 216 10.15 -14.26 13.50
C PHE A 216 9.11 -13.14 13.68
N ASN A 217 9.42 -12.14 14.51
CA ASN A 217 8.60 -10.93 14.63
C ASN A 217 8.83 -10.00 13.43
N LEU A 218 7.94 -9.03 13.22
CA LEU A 218 8.00 -8.21 12.01
C LEU A 218 9.25 -7.34 12.02
N THR A 219 9.61 -6.76 13.15
CA THR A 219 10.83 -5.97 13.31
C THR A 219 12.10 -6.72 12.85
N SER A 220 12.24 -8.01 13.15
CA SER A 220 13.36 -8.84 12.65
C SER A 220 13.32 -8.99 11.14
N VAL A 221 12.13 -9.23 10.57
CA VAL A 221 11.95 -9.34 9.12
C VAL A 221 12.27 -8.01 8.43
N LEU A 222 11.72 -6.90 8.91
CA LEU A 222 11.97 -5.58 8.31
C LEU A 222 13.45 -5.19 8.32
N SER A 223 14.15 -5.41 9.44
CA SER A 223 15.55 -5.04 9.58
C SER A 223 16.54 -5.95 8.83
N SER A 224 16.22 -7.24 8.73
CA SER A 224 17.23 -8.23 8.35
C SER A 224 16.83 -9.10 7.17
N TYR A 225 15.55 -9.18 6.79
CA TYR A 225 15.14 -9.97 5.63
C TYR A 225 15.41 -9.21 4.32
N ASN A 226 16.01 -9.91 3.35
CA ASN A 226 16.26 -9.38 2.03
C ASN A 226 15.84 -10.41 0.98
N LYS A 227 14.81 -10.07 0.19
CA LYS A 227 14.22 -10.94 -0.83
C LYS A 227 15.18 -11.29 -1.98
N ASN A 228 16.18 -10.45 -2.22
CA ASN A 228 17.13 -10.62 -3.33
C ASN A 228 18.30 -11.55 -2.97
N LEU A 229 18.43 -11.97 -1.70
CA LEU A 229 19.47 -12.91 -1.29
C LEU A 229 19.28 -14.30 -1.91
N ASN A 230 20.36 -15.08 -1.93
CA ASN A 230 20.34 -16.48 -2.37
C ASN A 230 19.74 -16.68 -3.78
N LYS A 231 20.08 -15.79 -4.73
CA LYS A 231 19.52 -15.78 -6.10
C LYS A 231 18.00 -15.57 -6.12
N GLY A 232 17.49 -14.69 -5.26
CA GLY A 232 16.06 -14.38 -5.18
C GLY A 232 15.22 -15.36 -4.35
N LYS A 233 15.86 -16.27 -3.58
CA LYS A 233 15.14 -17.12 -2.61
C LYS A 233 14.83 -16.40 -1.29
N GLY A 234 15.45 -15.23 -1.09
CA GLY A 234 15.40 -14.50 0.16
C GLY A 234 16.29 -15.08 1.25
N GLY A 235 16.41 -14.35 2.34
CA GLY A 235 17.18 -14.75 3.52
C GLY A 235 17.34 -13.63 4.53
N PHE A 236 17.88 -13.97 5.69
CA PHE A 236 18.23 -13.00 6.73
C PHE A 236 19.71 -12.61 6.65
N GLU A 237 19.99 -11.32 6.57
CA GLU A 237 21.31 -10.73 6.74
C GLU A 237 21.21 -9.54 7.70
N THR A 238 21.86 -9.66 8.86
CA THR A 238 21.75 -8.69 9.95
C THR A 238 22.10 -7.27 9.49
N GLY A 239 21.17 -6.33 9.67
CA GLY A 239 21.35 -4.91 9.36
C GLY A 239 21.41 -4.56 7.87
N LYS A 240 21.12 -5.53 6.98
CA LYS A 240 21.13 -5.36 5.52
C LYS A 240 19.83 -5.86 4.87
N GLY A 241 18.74 -5.87 5.64
CA GLY A 241 17.41 -6.16 5.12
C GLY A 241 16.97 -5.12 4.09
N SER A 242 16.13 -5.53 3.13
CA SER A 242 15.59 -4.64 2.10
C SER A 242 14.73 -3.50 2.68
N LEU A 243 14.25 -3.66 3.92
CA LEU A 243 13.40 -2.71 4.63
C LEU A 243 14.10 -2.06 5.82
N GLN A 244 15.44 -2.08 5.85
CA GLN A 244 16.24 -1.48 6.93
C GLN A 244 15.92 0.01 7.16
N PHE A 245 15.43 0.73 6.14
CA PHE A 245 14.99 2.12 6.27
C PHE A 245 13.81 2.29 7.24
N LEU A 246 13.01 1.25 7.52
CA LEU A 246 11.94 1.27 8.51
C LEU A 246 12.40 0.99 9.94
N TYR A 247 13.62 0.49 10.13
CA TYR A 247 14.12 0.13 11.46
C TYR A 247 14.16 1.33 12.40
N ASN A 248 14.72 2.46 11.96
CA ASN A 248 14.80 3.68 12.76
C ASN A 248 13.42 4.30 13.06
N PRO A 249 12.50 4.44 12.08
CA PRO A 249 11.12 4.86 12.36
C PRO A 249 10.40 4.00 13.40
N LEU A 250 10.55 2.67 13.35
CA LEU A 250 9.95 1.76 14.34
C LEU A 250 10.61 1.92 15.71
N LEU A 251 11.94 1.96 15.77
CA LEU A 251 12.69 2.11 17.03
C LEU A 251 12.34 3.43 17.75
N LYS A 252 12.09 4.50 16.99
CA LYS A 252 11.69 5.81 17.52
C LYS A 252 10.18 5.93 17.78
N ASN A 253 9.40 4.87 17.59
CA ASN A 253 7.95 4.85 17.71
C ASN A 253 7.22 5.86 16.81
N TYR A 254 7.83 6.23 15.68
CA TYR A 254 7.16 7.03 14.65
C TYR A 254 6.15 6.18 13.86
N LEU A 255 6.41 4.88 13.79
CA LEU A 255 5.53 3.86 13.24
C LEU A 255 5.44 2.69 14.21
N THR A 256 4.35 1.93 14.09
CA THR A 256 4.19 0.63 14.74
C THR A 256 4.19 -0.46 13.67
N GLU A 257 4.39 -1.71 14.07
CA GLU A 257 4.25 -2.87 13.17
C GLU A 257 2.84 -2.93 12.55
N GLU A 258 1.83 -2.54 13.32
CA GLU A 258 0.43 -2.48 12.85
C GLU A 258 0.27 -1.45 11.73
N HIS A 259 0.77 -0.22 11.90
CA HIS A 259 0.71 0.81 10.84
C HIS A 259 1.37 0.33 9.54
N VAL A 260 2.47 -0.42 9.64
CA VAL A 260 3.17 -0.98 8.47
C VAL A 260 2.30 -2.02 7.75
N LEU A 261 1.72 -2.96 8.50
CA LEU A 261 0.91 -4.05 7.95
C LEU A 261 -0.42 -3.56 7.37
N ASP A 262 -1.06 -2.59 8.02
CA ASP A 262 -2.31 -2.00 7.57
C ASP A 262 -2.09 -1.22 6.27
N SER A 263 -0.99 -0.47 6.18
CA SER A 263 -0.62 0.31 4.97
C SER A 263 -0.43 -0.56 3.72
N ILE A 264 -0.19 -1.86 3.88
CA ILE A 264 0.05 -2.79 2.76
C ILE A 264 -1.03 -3.87 2.63
N GLY A 265 -1.98 -3.95 3.58
CA GLY A 265 -3.07 -4.93 3.58
C GLY A 265 -2.67 -6.36 3.96
N LEU A 266 -1.63 -6.54 4.77
CA LEU A 266 -1.11 -7.88 5.13
C LEU A 266 -1.33 -8.25 6.61
N GLN A 267 -2.13 -7.48 7.34
CA GLN A 267 -2.33 -7.67 8.79
C GLN A 267 -2.81 -9.07 9.15
N GLU A 268 -3.84 -9.58 8.48
CA GLU A 268 -4.42 -10.91 8.78
C GLU A 268 -3.48 -12.06 8.39
N ARG A 269 -2.84 -11.97 7.21
CA ARG A 269 -1.86 -12.98 6.77
C ARG A 269 -0.67 -13.05 7.72
N TRP A 270 -0.24 -11.89 8.23
CA TRP A 270 0.80 -11.82 9.26
C TRP A 270 0.35 -12.42 10.60
N LYS A 271 -0.87 -12.12 11.07
CA LYS A 271 -1.42 -12.72 12.30
C LYS A 271 -1.51 -14.24 12.22
N LEU A 272 -1.88 -14.79 11.07
CA LEU A 272 -1.88 -16.25 10.83
C LEU A 272 -0.48 -16.83 10.95
N TYR A 273 0.51 -16.19 10.33
CA TYR A 273 1.91 -16.58 10.44
C TYR A 273 2.42 -16.52 11.90
N GLN A 274 2.09 -15.46 12.66
CA GLN A 274 2.50 -15.33 14.07
C GLN A 274 1.91 -16.43 14.98
N LYS A 275 0.77 -17.01 14.60
CA LYS A 275 0.13 -18.14 15.32
C LYS A 275 0.63 -19.51 14.84
N SER A 276 1.38 -19.54 13.75
CA SER A 276 1.88 -20.77 13.16
C SER A 276 3.14 -21.28 13.86
N ARG A 277 3.46 -22.55 13.60
CA ARG A 277 4.78 -23.13 13.85
C ARG A 277 5.23 -23.80 12.58
N GLY A 278 6.53 -23.72 12.31
CA GLY A 278 7.08 -24.30 11.09
C GLY A 278 8.48 -24.83 11.27
N ILE A 279 9.01 -25.36 10.18
CA ILE A 279 10.36 -25.90 10.11
C ILE A 279 11.25 -24.81 9.52
N PRO A 280 12.36 -24.44 10.19
CA PRO A 280 13.27 -23.43 9.67
C PRO A 280 13.71 -23.75 8.24
N LEU A 281 13.85 -22.70 7.42
CA LEU A 281 14.22 -22.79 6.01
C LEU A 281 15.49 -23.63 5.82
N GLU A 282 16.47 -23.47 6.72
CA GLU A 282 17.71 -24.26 6.69
C GLU A 282 17.42 -25.76 6.70
N TYR A 283 16.53 -26.26 7.57
CA TYR A 283 16.23 -27.70 7.62
C TYR A 283 15.48 -28.18 6.38
N ARG A 284 14.64 -27.33 5.79
CA ARG A 284 13.94 -27.62 4.54
C ARG A 284 14.91 -27.71 3.36
N ASP A 285 15.82 -26.75 3.24
CA ASP A 285 16.85 -26.73 2.20
C ASP A 285 17.81 -27.93 2.32
N LEU A 286 18.24 -28.26 3.55
CA LEU A 286 19.09 -29.43 3.80
C LEU A 286 18.36 -30.73 3.42
N ALA A 287 17.05 -30.81 3.69
CA ALA A 287 16.25 -31.99 3.35
C ALA A 287 16.15 -32.19 1.84
N LEU A 288 15.87 -31.12 1.09
CA LEU A 288 15.86 -31.15 -0.38
C LEU A 288 17.19 -31.62 -0.95
N ILE A 289 18.32 -31.11 -0.45
CA ILE A 289 19.66 -31.54 -0.89
C ILE A 289 19.87 -33.04 -0.65
N VAL A 290 19.47 -33.56 0.50
CA VAL A 290 19.63 -34.97 0.84
C VAL A 290 18.72 -35.87 -0.01
N ILE A 291 17.46 -35.44 -0.21
CA ILE A 291 16.48 -36.18 -1.00
C ILE A 291 16.87 -36.22 -2.47
N ASP A 292 17.23 -35.08 -3.06
CA ASP A 292 17.66 -34.99 -4.46
C ASP A 292 18.88 -35.87 -4.72
N ASP A 293 19.88 -35.82 -3.84
CA ASP A 293 21.10 -36.65 -3.96
C ASP A 293 20.77 -38.15 -3.82
N PHE A 294 19.86 -38.52 -2.90
CA PHE A 294 19.42 -39.90 -2.74
C PHE A 294 18.66 -40.43 -3.96
N LEU A 295 17.68 -39.66 -4.45
CA LEU A 295 16.88 -40.03 -5.62
C LEU A 295 17.73 -40.17 -6.88
N PHE A 296 18.77 -39.33 -7.02
CA PHE A 296 19.73 -39.46 -8.13
C PHE A 296 20.56 -40.75 -8.04
N LYS A 297 20.99 -41.15 -6.84
CA LYS A 297 21.93 -42.28 -6.66
C LYS A 297 21.26 -43.64 -6.47
N ALA A 298 20.05 -43.69 -5.93
CA ALA A 298 19.33 -44.92 -5.62
C ALA A 298 17.83 -44.81 -5.98
N PRO A 299 17.49 -44.56 -7.26
CA PRO A 299 16.11 -44.27 -7.68
C PRO A 299 15.13 -45.44 -7.54
N ASN A 300 15.62 -46.66 -7.26
CA ASN A 300 14.82 -47.89 -7.25
C ASN A 300 14.72 -48.54 -5.87
N GLU A 301 15.15 -47.85 -4.80
CA GLU A 301 15.14 -48.40 -3.44
C GLU A 301 14.16 -47.63 -2.54
N PRO A 302 12.88 -48.04 -2.47
CA PRO A 302 11.91 -47.38 -1.61
C PRO A 302 12.31 -47.51 -0.15
N LYS A 303 12.67 -46.39 0.47
CA LYS A 303 13.18 -46.28 1.84
C LYS A 303 12.49 -45.13 2.57
N THR A 304 12.35 -45.23 3.89
CA THR A 304 11.87 -44.11 4.71
C THR A 304 12.88 -42.98 4.75
N LEU A 305 12.47 -41.72 4.93
CA LEU A 305 13.42 -40.61 5.04
C LEU A 305 14.33 -40.85 6.24
N LYS A 306 13.80 -41.38 7.35
CA LYS A 306 14.64 -41.79 8.49
C LYS A 306 15.69 -42.84 8.11
N TYR A 307 15.37 -43.80 7.25
CA TYR A 307 16.35 -44.76 6.75
C TYR A 307 17.41 -44.07 5.89
N VAL A 308 16.98 -43.20 4.95
CA VAL A 308 17.87 -42.41 4.09
C VAL A 308 18.81 -41.58 4.97
N LEU A 309 18.30 -40.79 5.90
CA LEU A 309 19.10 -39.98 6.82
C LEU A 309 20.07 -40.79 7.71
N ARG A 310 19.81 -42.09 7.94
CA ARG A 310 20.69 -42.96 8.76
C ARG A 310 21.79 -43.65 7.97
N HIS A 311 21.49 -44.13 6.77
CA HIS A 311 22.36 -45.04 6.02
C HIS A 311 22.93 -44.42 4.75
N TYR A 312 22.54 -43.18 4.45
CA TYR A 312 23.07 -42.47 3.31
C TYR A 312 24.50 -42.02 3.58
N HIS A 313 25.46 -42.72 2.96
CA HIS A 313 26.90 -42.43 2.97
C HIS A 313 27.33 -41.82 1.62
N PRO A 314 27.03 -40.56 1.34
CA PRO A 314 27.61 -39.91 0.18
C PRO A 314 29.12 -39.79 0.34
N LYS A 315 29.87 -39.96 -0.75
CA LYS A 315 31.33 -39.72 -0.79
C LYS A 315 31.72 -38.25 -0.48
N ILE A 316 30.74 -37.38 -0.23
CA ILE A 316 30.89 -35.94 -0.02
C ILE A 316 30.50 -35.65 1.44
N GLY A 317 31.48 -35.30 2.28
CA GLY A 317 31.27 -35.11 3.73
C GLY A 317 30.20 -34.07 4.09
N ARG A 318 29.94 -33.08 3.21
CA ARG A 318 28.92 -32.03 3.45
C ARG A 318 27.50 -32.59 3.51
N VAL A 319 27.16 -33.60 2.71
CA VAL A 319 25.81 -34.18 2.70
C VAL A 319 25.59 -35.10 3.90
N ILE A 320 26.64 -35.80 4.38
CA ILE A 320 26.60 -36.57 5.64
C ILE A 320 26.26 -35.65 6.82
N PHE A 321 26.93 -34.49 6.91
CA PHE A 321 26.68 -33.52 7.97
C PHE A 321 25.23 -33.02 7.97
N ASN A 322 24.71 -32.69 6.78
CA ASN A 322 23.33 -32.23 6.59
C ASN A 322 22.30 -33.27 7.04
N ALA A 323 22.45 -34.52 6.60
CA ALA A 323 21.56 -35.62 6.97
C ALA A 323 21.59 -35.89 8.48
N SER A 324 22.76 -35.86 9.11
CA SER A 324 22.91 -36.03 10.56
C SER A 324 22.20 -34.92 11.34
N LYS A 325 22.30 -33.66 10.90
CA LYS A 325 21.64 -32.51 11.53
C LYS A 325 20.10 -32.65 11.51
N ILE A 326 19.53 -33.04 10.36
CA ILE A 326 18.09 -33.28 10.24
C ILE A 326 17.65 -34.44 11.13
N ARG A 327 18.38 -35.56 11.09
CA ARG A 327 18.08 -36.75 11.90
C ARG A 327 18.06 -36.41 13.39
N GLN A 328 19.07 -35.68 13.86
CA GLN A 328 19.16 -35.27 15.26
C GLN A 328 17.95 -34.42 15.67
N ALA A 329 17.49 -33.50 14.81
CA ALA A 329 16.30 -32.71 15.09
C ALA A 329 15.02 -33.55 15.16
N ILE A 330 14.87 -34.56 14.28
CA ILE A 330 13.75 -35.51 14.32
C ILE A 330 13.80 -36.36 15.59
N ASP A 331 14.97 -36.91 15.94
CA ASP A 331 15.13 -37.77 17.12
C ASP A 331 14.94 -36.98 18.43
N LEU A 332 15.25 -35.68 18.44
CA LEU A 332 14.96 -34.75 19.55
C LEU A 332 13.50 -34.26 19.57
N GLY A 333 12.64 -34.74 18.67
CA GLY A 333 11.23 -34.38 18.61
C GLY A 333 10.95 -32.94 18.21
N LYS A 334 11.90 -32.27 17.51
CA LYS A 334 11.69 -30.88 17.03
C LYS A 334 10.63 -30.81 15.95
N PHE A 335 10.56 -31.83 15.11
CA PHE A 335 9.53 -32.06 14.09
C PHE A 335 9.55 -33.53 13.66
N THR A 336 8.49 -33.97 12.98
CA THR A 336 8.36 -35.32 12.42
C THR A 336 8.80 -35.38 10.96
N GLU A 337 9.09 -36.58 10.45
CA GLU A 337 9.36 -36.83 9.03
C GLU A 337 8.21 -36.33 8.14
N LYS A 338 6.97 -36.62 8.53
CA LYS A 338 5.77 -36.16 7.83
C LYS A 338 5.73 -34.64 7.72
N GLN A 339 5.91 -33.92 8.84
CA GLN A 339 5.93 -32.45 8.85
C GLN A 339 7.04 -31.87 7.95
N LEU A 340 8.22 -32.49 7.94
CA LEU A 340 9.31 -32.06 7.06
C LEU A 340 8.95 -32.22 5.59
N LEU A 341 8.45 -33.39 5.19
CA LEU A 341 8.04 -33.67 3.82
C LEU A 341 6.86 -32.80 3.35
N GLU A 342 5.89 -32.52 4.23
CA GLU A 342 4.81 -31.56 3.98
C GLU A 342 5.36 -30.15 3.76
N SER A 343 6.31 -29.72 4.60
CA SER A 343 6.86 -28.37 4.56
C SER A 343 7.71 -28.05 3.31
N ILE A 344 8.18 -29.08 2.62
CA ILE A 344 8.90 -28.97 1.34
C ILE A 344 8.03 -29.40 0.14
N GLY A 345 6.75 -29.72 0.38
CA GLY A 345 5.77 -29.99 -0.68
C GLY A 345 5.95 -31.32 -1.42
N ILE A 346 6.61 -32.31 -0.82
CA ILE A 346 6.86 -33.61 -1.49
C ILE A 346 6.22 -34.81 -0.79
N LEU A 347 5.41 -34.62 0.26
CA LEU A 347 4.85 -35.72 1.05
C LEU A 347 4.16 -36.77 0.15
N ASP A 348 3.29 -36.34 -0.77
CA ASP A 348 2.53 -37.26 -1.62
C ASP A 348 3.43 -38.01 -2.60
N GLN A 349 4.40 -37.30 -3.21
CA GLN A 349 5.40 -37.91 -4.10
C GLN A 349 6.24 -38.94 -3.33
N TRP A 350 6.67 -38.61 -2.11
CA TRP A 350 7.45 -39.48 -1.25
C TRP A 350 6.66 -40.72 -0.81
N GLN A 351 5.38 -40.55 -0.46
CA GLN A 351 4.49 -41.66 -0.15
C GLN A 351 4.22 -42.55 -1.37
N ALA A 352 4.08 -41.98 -2.56
CA ALA A 352 3.94 -42.73 -3.80
C ALA A 352 5.21 -43.53 -4.11
N TYR A 353 6.38 -42.92 -3.94
CA TYR A 353 7.68 -43.59 -4.07
C TYR A 353 7.79 -44.81 -3.17
N GLN A 354 7.45 -44.65 -1.89
CA GLN A 354 7.48 -45.74 -0.91
C GLN A 354 6.53 -46.90 -1.24
N LYS A 355 5.43 -46.61 -1.93
CA LYS A 355 4.45 -47.61 -2.37
C LYS A 355 4.81 -48.25 -3.71
N SER A 356 5.70 -47.64 -4.49
CA SER A 356 6.12 -48.18 -5.79
C SER A 356 6.98 -49.43 -5.56
N THR A 357 6.48 -50.57 -6.03
CA THR A 357 7.11 -51.86 -5.76
C THR A 357 8.14 -52.27 -6.79
N ILE A 358 8.20 -51.70 -8.01
CA ILE A 358 9.24 -51.92 -9.02
C ILE A 358 9.09 -50.86 -10.16
N SER A 359 10.20 -50.20 -10.53
CA SER A 359 10.48 -49.59 -11.85
C SER A 359 9.70 -48.37 -12.38
N ASN A 360 9.05 -47.54 -11.53
CA ASN A 360 8.62 -46.21 -11.99
C ASN A 360 9.61 -45.16 -11.47
N PRO A 361 10.38 -44.48 -12.36
CA PRO A 361 11.33 -43.47 -11.90
C PRO A 361 10.58 -42.40 -11.13
N PHE A 362 11.14 -41.98 -10.00
CA PHE A 362 10.68 -40.79 -9.31
C PHE A 362 10.85 -39.60 -10.26
N ILE A 363 9.78 -39.19 -10.92
CA ILE A 363 9.80 -37.98 -11.74
C ILE A 363 9.66 -36.81 -10.77
N TYR A 364 10.80 -36.35 -10.27
CA TYR A 364 10.86 -35.05 -9.61
C TYR A 364 10.65 -34.00 -10.70
N THR A 365 9.42 -33.53 -10.84
CA THR A 365 9.19 -32.18 -11.35
C THR A 365 9.43 -31.25 -10.18
N PRO A 366 10.51 -30.44 -10.15
CA PRO A 366 10.62 -29.37 -9.18
C PRO A 366 9.37 -28.53 -9.35
N ASN A 367 8.47 -28.57 -8.38
CA ASN A 367 7.26 -27.78 -8.47
C ASN A 367 7.71 -26.32 -8.55
N ASN A 368 7.21 -25.67 -9.61
CA ASN A 368 7.09 -24.23 -9.68
C ASN A 368 6.69 -23.68 -8.31
N PRO A 369 7.20 -22.49 -7.93
CA PRO A 369 6.85 -21.85 -6.66
C PRO A 369 5.33 -21.95 -6.47
N ILE A 370 4.93 -22.42 -5.30
CA ILE A 370 3.54 -22.51 -4.87
C ILE A 370 2.92 -21.14 -5.16
N LYS A 371 2.14 -21.04 -6.24
CA LYS A 371 1.24 -19.91 -6.45
C LYS A 371 0.09 -20.16 -5.48
N SER A 372 0.15 -19.51 -4.32
CA SER A 372 -1.00 -19.27 -3.45
C SER A 372 -1.46 -17.84 -3.64
#